data_AF-A0A533YBR1-F1
#
_entry.id   AF-A0A533YBR1-F1
#
_cell.length_a   1.000
_cell.length_b   1.000
_cell.length_c   1.000
_cell.angle_alpha   90.00
_cell.angle_beta   90.00
_cell.angle_gamma   90.00
#
_symmetry.space_group_name_H-M   'P 1'
#
loop_
_entity.id
_entity.type
_entity.pdbx_description
1 polymer ?
#
loop_
_entity_poly.entity_id
_entity_poly.type
_entity_poly.pdbx_seq_one_letter_code
_entity_poly.pdbx_strand_id
1 'polypeptide(L)'
;CHEAPFYTLGPLTTDIAPGYDHITSGIGAAMIGWYGCAMLCYVTPKEHLGLPNKEDVKAGVIAYKIAAHAADLAKGHPGAQARDNALSKARFEFRWEDQFNLSLDPDTARTFHDATLPDNAAKVAHFCSMCGPHFCSMKITQDVRDYAAQKQLDEQQALQIGMKEKAEEFLNGGAEIYR
;
A
#
# COMPACT_ATOMS: atom_id res chain seq x y z
N CYS A 1 30.83 18.78 2.89
CA CYS A 1 30.53 20.19 3.23
C CYS A 1 30.27 20.38 4.73
N HIS A 2 31.11 19.80 5.62
CA HIS A 2 31.00 19.97 7.09
C HIS A 2 29.55 19.86 7.63
N GLU A 3 28.82 18.81 7.22
CA GLU A 3 27.41 18.55 7.62
C GLU A 3 26.39 19.65 7.28
N ALA A 4 26.72 20.56 6.37
CA ALA A 4 25.73 21.48 5.82
C ALA A 4 24.54 20.72 5.20
N PRO A 5 23.29 21.20 5.37
CA PRO A 5 22.12 20.55 4.79
C PRO A 5 22.28 20.34 3.29
N PHE A 6 22.12 19.09 2.86
CA PHE A 6 22.31 18.73 1.46
C PHE A 6 20.98 18.83 0.69
N TYR A 7 21.05 19.35 -0.53
CA TYR A 7 19.91 19.55 -1.42
C TYR A 7 20.22 18.93 -2.78
N THR A 8 19.36 18.03 -3.24
CA THR A 8 19.57 17.25 -4.48
C THR A 8 18.42 17.42 -5.46
N LEU A 9 18.69 17.25 -6.75
CA LEU A 9 17.69 17.07 -7.81
C LEU A 9 17.66 15.59 -8.18
N GLY A 10 16.65 14.84 -7.71
CA GLY A 10 16.69 13.37 -7.72
C GLY A 10 17.67 12.78 -6.70
N PRO A 11 18.68 11.97 -7.12
CA PRO A 11 19.20 11.82 -8.50
C PRO A 11 18.40 10.85 -9.38
N LEU A 12 18.39 11.09 -10.70
CA LEU A 12 17.92 10.11 -11.68
C LEU A 12 18.85 8.90 -11.67
N THR A 13 18.29 7.70 -11.52
CA THR A 13 19.08 6.46 -11.50
C THR A 13 19.29 5.86 -12.88
N THR A 14 18.62 6.38 -13.90
CA THR A 14 18.73 5.94 -15.30
C THR A 14 18.18 7.01 -16.24
N ASP A 15 18.75 7.10 -17.43
CA ASP A 15 18.43 8.13 -18.43
C ASP A 15 17.50 7.63 -19.55
N ILE A 16 17.13 6.34 -19.54
CA ILE A 16 16.43 5.69 -20.66
C ILE A 16 14.90 5.75 -20.58
N ALA A 17 14.34 6.53 -19.64
CA ALA A 17 12.90 6.57 -19.38
C ALA A 17 12.31 7.99 -19.32
N PRO A 18 12.57 8.87 -20.31
CA PRO A 18 11.92 10.18 -20.37
C PRO A 18 10.39 9.99 -20.44
N GLY A 19 9.65 10.83 -19.71
CA GLY A 19 8.22 10.62 -19.44
C GLY A 19 7.95 9.95 -18.09
N TYR A 20 8.97 9.34 -17.49
CA TYR A 20 8.90 8.66 -16.20
C TYR A 20 10.01 9.11 -15.24
N ASP A 21 10.59 10.29 -15.46
CA ASP A 21 11.74 10.75 -14.66
C ASP A 21 11.40 11.03 -13.19
N HIS A 22 10.17 11.38 -12.88
CA HIS A 22 9.65 11.39 -11.50
C HIS A 22 9.82 10.03 -10.77
N ILE A 23 9.81 8.90 -11.50
CA ILE A 23 10.04 7.56 -10.97
C ILE A 23 11.53 7.26 -10.89
N THR A 24 12.27 7.46 -11.99
CA THR A 24 13.72 7.19 -12.04
C THR A 24 14.45 7.98 -10.96
N SER A 25 14.07 9.25 -10.79
CA SER A 25 14.62 10.13 -9.76
C SER A 25 14.05 9.85 -8.38
N GLY A 26 12.80 9.40 -8.26
CA GLY A 26 12.20 9.03 -6.98
C GLY A 26 12.95 7.90 -6.27
N ILE A 27 13.50 6.94 -7.04
CA ILE A 27 14.36 5.88 -6.52
C ILE A 27 15.63 6.47 -5.89
N GLY A 28 16.37 7.27 -6.65
CA GLY A 28 17.60 7.89 -6.15
C GLY A 28 17.34 8.87 -5.02
N ALA A 29 16.24 9.62 -5.08
CA ALA A 29 15.81 10.57 -4.05
C ALA A 29 15.53 9.87 -2.71
N ALA A 30 14.85 8.72 -2.73
CA ALA A 30 14.64 7.93 -1.52
C ALA A 30 15.95 7.40 -0.93
N MET A 31 16.86 6.92 -1.78
CA MET A 31 18.17 6.41 -1.35
C MET A 31 19.05 7.52 -0.75
N ILE A 32 19.21 8.66 -1.44
CA ILE A 32 20.05 9.74 -0.96
C ILE A 32 19.41 10.47 0.24
N GLY A 33 18.07 10.53 0.29
CA GLY A 33 17.31 10.97 1.45
C GLY A 33 17.58 10.10 2.67
N TRP A 34 17.56 8.78 2.50
CA TRP A 34 17.91 7.82 3.56
C TRP A 34 19.35 8.04 4.04
N TYR A 35 20.28 8.30 3.12
CA TYR A 35 21.68 8.56 3.44
C TYR A 35 21.96 9.96 4.05
N GLY A 36 20.93 10.79 4.24
CA GLY A 36 21.03 12.04 4.99
C GLY A 36 20.85 13.32 4.18
N CYS A 37 20.34 13.24 2.93
CA CYS A 37 19.94 14.44 2.21
C CYS A 37 18.79 15.15 2.95
N ALA A 38 18.91 16.47 3.12
CA ALA A 38 17.99 17.27 3.93
C ALA A 38 16.76 17.73 3.13
N MET A 39 16.93 17.95 1.82
CA MET A 39 15.85 18.39 0.94
C MET A 39 15.98 17.77 -0.44
N LEU A 40 14.85 17.37 -1.03
CA LEU A 40 14.78 16.73 -2.33
C LEU A 40 14.01 17.64 -3.29
N CYS A 41 14.67 18.13 -4.34
CA CYS A 41 14.00 18.81 -5.44
C CYS A 41 13.28 17.76 -6.28
N TYR A 42 11.98 17.92 -6.40
CA TYR A 42 11.18 17.03 -7.24
C TYR A 42 11.57 17.10 -8.72
N VAL A 43 11.25 16.03 -9.42
CA VAL A 43 11.35 15.93 -10.88
C VAL A 43 9.98 15.53 -11.39
N THR A 44 9.52 16.19 -12.44
CA THR A 44 8.18 15.92 -13.01
C THR A 44 8.25 14.78 -14.02
N PRO A 45 7.11 14.16 -14.40
CA PRO A 45 7.09 13.17 -15.48
C PRO A 45 7.66 13.70 -16.80
N LYS A 46 7.43 14.99 -17.10
CA LYS A 46 7.86 15.64 -18.36
C LYS A 46 9.24 16.27 -18.30
N GLU A 47 10.02 16.01 -17.25
CA GLU A 47 11.43 16.42 -17.27
C GLU A 47 12.10 15.87 -18.54
N HIS A 48 13.00 16.68 -19.12
CA HIS A 48 13.63 16.43 -20.43
C HIS A 48 12.69 16.39 -21.65
N LEU A 49 11.38 16.67 -21.50
CA LEU A 49 10.39 16.63 -22.58
C LEU A 49 9.66 17.96 -22.79
N GLY A 50 9.36 18.70 -21.72
CA GLY A 50 8.67 19.98 -21.83
C GLY A 50 8.13 20.52 -20.51
N LEU A 51 7.39 21.63 -20.58
CA LEU A 51 6.82 22.24 -19.39
C LEU A 51 5.73 21.35 -18.76
N PRO A 52 5.77 21.14 -17.44
CA PRO A 52 4.76 20.34 -16.74
C PRO A 52 3.41 21.07 -16.69
N ASN A 53 2.33 20.32 -16.80
CA ASN A 53 0.97 20.79 -16.51
C ASN A 53 0.62 20.54 -15.02
N LYS A 54 -0.62 20.87 -14.63
CA LYS A 54 -1.11 20.70 -13.25
C LYS A 54 -0.99 19.25 -12.74
N GLU A 55 -1.32 18.27 -13.57
CA GLU A 55 -1.27 16.85 -13.19
C GLU A 55 0.18 16.35 -13.09
N ASP A 56 1.06 16.82 -13.97
CA ASP A 56 2.51 16.52 -13.91
C ASP A 56 3.13 17.05 -12.61
N VAL A 57 2.73 18.25 -12.18
CA VAL A 57 3.15 18.83 -10.89
C VAL A 57 2.64 18.00 -9.73
N LYS A 58 1.35 17.62 -9.72
CA LYS A 58 0.78 16.74 -8.69
C LYS A 58 1.55 15.41 -8.62
N ALA A 59 1.79 14.77 -9.77
CA ALA A 59 2.52 13.51 -9.85
C ALA A 59 3.94 13.62 -9.28
N GLY A 60 4.69 14.66 -9.65
CA GLY A 60 6.02 14.91 -9.10
C GLY A 60 6.02 15.12 -7.59
N VAL A 61 5.08 15.93 -7.07
CA VAL A 61 4.98 16.20 -5.63
C VAL A 61 4.63 14.93 -4.86
N ILE A 62 3.66 14.14 -5.32
CA ILE A 62 3.28 12.90 -4.65
C ILE A 62 4.44 11.89 -4.70
N ALA A 63 5.12 11.72 -5.84
CA ALA A 63 6.27 10.84 -5.95
C ALA A 63 7.38 11.20 -4.96
N TYR A 64 7.69 12.49 -4.79
CA TYR A 64 8.72 12.94 -3.87
C TYR A 64 8.29 12.94 -2.40
N LYS A 65 6.99 13.11 -2.10
CA LYS A 65 6.47 12.86 -0.74
C LYS A 65 6.59 11.39 -0.35
N ILE A 66 6.38 10.47 -1.31
CA ILE A 66 6.63 9.04 -1.10
C ILE A 66 8.12 8.79 -0.85
N ALA A 67 9.01 9.33 -1.69
CA ALA A 67 10.46 9.15 -1.55
C ALA A 67 10.99 9.70 -0.22
N ALA A 68 10.54 10.90 0.18
CA ALA A 68 10.92 11.49 1.46
C ALA A 68 10.40 10.67 2.65
N HIS A 69 9.14 10.23 2.63
CA HIS A 69 8.58 9.38 3.68
C HIS A 69 9.28 8.01 3.76
N ALA A 70 9.63 7.42 2.62
CA ALA A 70 10.41 6.19 2.55
C ALA A 70 11.81 6.36 3.17
N ALA A 71 12.47 7.49 2.89
CA ALA A 71 13.73 7.85 3.53
C ALA A 71 13.57 8.00 5.06
N ASP A 72 12.51 8.67 5.53
CA ASP A 72 12.25 8.85 6.96
C ASP A 72 11.96 7.51 7.67
N LEU A 73 11.23 6.59 7.02
CA LEU A 73 11.06 5.22 7.51
C LEU A 73 12.39 4.49 7.63
N ALA A 74 13.23 4.53 6.58
CA ALA A 74 14.53 3.86 6.56
C ALA A 74 15.52 4.46 7.58
N LYS A 75 15.39 5.75 7.89
CA LYS A 75 16.14 6.44 8.96
C LYS A 75 15.61 6.12 10.37
N GLY A 76 14.42 5.51 10.48
CA GLY A 76 13.76 5.33 11.77
C GLY A 76 13.29 6.64 12.40
N HIS A 77 12.90 7.64 11.60
CA HIS A 77 12.45 8.93 12.11
C HIS A 77 11.23 8.75 13.03
N PRO A 78 11.22 9.33 14.24
CA PRO A 78 10.09 9.23 15.15
C PRO A 78 8.78 9.66 14.48
N GLY A 79 7.75 8.82 14.56
CA GLY A 79 6.43 9.10 14.02
C GLY A 79 6.21 8.71 12.55
N ALA A 80 7.26 8.45 11.76
CA ALA A 80 7.09 8.03 10.35
C ALA A 80 6.27 6.73 10.26
N GLN A 81 6.68 5.71 11.02
CA GLN A 81 6.01 4.40 11.04
C GLN A 81 4.57 4.44 11.58
N ALA A 82 4.21 5.44 12.38
CA ALA A 82 2.86 5.54 12.95
C ALA A 82 1.80 5.70 11.85
N ARG A 83 2.12 6.46 10.78
CA ARG A 83 1.23 6.63 9.63
C ARG A 83 1.05 5.31 8.87
N ASP A 84 2.13 4.60 8.58
CA ASP A 84 2.11 3.29 7.91
C ASP A 84 1.28 2.27 8.68
N ASN A 85 1.48 2.21 10.00
CA ASN A 85 0.73 1.32 10.87
C ASN A 85 -0.76 1.67 10.91
N ALA A 86 -1.10 2.96 11.00
CA ALA A 86 -2.49 3.41 11.00
C ALA A 86 -3.21 3.05 9.69
N LEU A 87 -2.57 3.30 8.53
CA LEU A 87 -3.13 2.96 7.22
C LEU A 87 -3.21 1.44 7.02
N SER A 88 -2.18 0.69 7.43
CA SER A 88 -2.17 -0.77 7.34
C SER A 88 -3.25 -1.41 8.22
N LYS A 89 -3.48 -0.86 9.42
CA LYS A 89 -4.57 -1.28 10.29
C LYS A 89 -5.93 -0.98 9.66
N ALA A 90 -6.13 0.22 9.11
CA ALA A 90 -7.36 0.56 8.39
C ALA A 90 -7.63 -0.39 7.21
N ARG A 91 -6.57 -0.77 6.48
CA ARG A 91 -6.65 -1.74 5.39
C ARG A 91 -7.07 -3.13 5.87
N PHE A 92 -6.45 -3.63 6.94
CA PHE A 92 -6.76 -4.95 7.48
C PHE A 92 -8.19 -5.04 8.04
N GLU A 93 -8.66 -3.96 8.67
CA GLU A 93 -10.00 -3.85 9.25
C GLU A 93 -11.08 -3.40 8.24
N PHE A 94 -10.73 -3.29 6.95
CA PHE A 94 -11.63 -2.84 5.89
C PHE A 94 -12.30 -1.48 6.14
N ARG A 95 -11.64 -0.60 6.89
CA ARG A 95 -12.05 0.79 7.11
C ARG A 95 -11.63 1.65 5.90
N TRP A 96 -12.33 1.45 4.78
CA TRP A 96 -11.99 2.04 3.48
C TRP A 96 -11.81 3.55 3.52
N GLU A 97 -12.74 4.27 4.16
CA GLU A 97 -12.68 5.72 4.30
C GLU A 97 -11.42 6.19 5.04
N ASP A 98 -11.09 5.52 6.14
CA ASP A 98 -9.87 5.82 6.90
C ASP A 98 -8.63 5.52 6.08
N GLN A 99 -8.61 4.41 5.34
CA GLN A 99 -7.51 4.07 4.45
C GLN A 99 -7.29 5.15 3.38
N PHE A 100 -8.35 5.67 2.75
CA PHE A 100 -8.24 6.73 1.76
C PHE A 100 -7.71 8.01 2.39
N ASN A 101 -8.30 8.44 3.50
CA ASN A 101 -7.97 9.70 4.18
C ASN A 101 -6.56 9.71 4.77
N LEU A 102 -6.02 8.54 5.15
CA LEU A 102 -4.63 8.41 5.63
C LEU A 102 -3.58 8.38 4.51
N SER A 103 -4.00 8.13 3.26
CA SER A 103 -3.09 8.05 2.12
C SER A 103 -2.47 9.41 1.75
N LEU A 104 -1.45 9.41 0.89
CA LEU A 104 -0.80 10.65 0.45
C LEU A 104 -1.63 11.45 -0.56
N ASP A 105 -2.57 10.79 -1.24
CA ASP A 105 -3.48 11.37 -2.23
C ASP A 105 -4.87 10.72 -2.12
N PRO A 106 -5.68 11.16 -1.12
CA PRO A 106 -6.98 10.54 -0.82
C PRO A 106 -7.94 10.51 -2.01
N ASP A 107 -7.95 11.56 -2.85
CA ASP A 107 -8.85 11.67 -3.99
C ASP A 107 -8.58 10.58 -5.02
N THR A 108 -7.30 10.34 -5.33
CA THR A 108 -6.88 9.26 -6.24
C THR A 108 -7.20 7.89 -5.65
N ALA A 109 -6.90 7.67 -4.36
CA ALA A 109 -7.16 6.40 -3.70
C ALA A 109 -8.65 6.02 -3.75
N ARG A 110 -9.52 6.99 -3.47
CA ARG A 110 -10.98 6.85 -3.55
C ARG A 110 -11.44 6.59 -4.98
N THR A 111 -10.95 7.38 -5.93
CA THR A 111 -11.32 7.26 -7.35
C THR A 111 -10.98 5.88 -7.91
N PHE A 112 -9.82 5.32 -7.57
CA PHE A 112 -9.40 3.99 -8.04
C PHE A 112 -10.24 2.85 -7.46
N HIS A 113 -10.63 2.95 -6.19
CA HIS A 113 -11.57 2.01 -5.59
C HIS A 113 -12.94 2.09 -6.29
N ASP A 114 -13.47 3.31 -6.43
CA ASP A 114 -14.83 3.57 -6.90
C ASP A 114 -15.02 3.30 -8.40
N ALA A 115 -13.94 3.27 -9.16
CA ALA A 115 -13.95 2.87 -10.56
C ALA A 115 -14.51 1.45 -10.80
N THR A 116 -14.44 0.57 -9.78
CA THR A 116 -14.96 -0.81 -9.87
C THR A 116 -16.01 -1.13 -8.82
N LEU A 117 -15.99 -0.44 -7.68
CA LEU A 117 -16.92 -0.61 -6.57
C LEU A 117 -17.47 0.75 -6.12
N PRO A 118 -18.30 1.42 -6.95
CA PRO A 118 -18.75 2.78 -6.70
C PRO A 118 -19.74 2.90 -5.53
N ASP A 119 -20.45 1.80 -5.23
CA ASP A 119 -21.54 1.82 -4.27
C ASP A 119 -21.03 2.05 -2.84
N ASN A 120 -21.77 2.83 -2.04
CA ASN A 120 -21.36 3.14 -0.66
C ASN A 120 -21.25 1.89 0.21
N ALA A 121 -22.06 0.86 -0.09
CA ALA A 121 -21.98 -0.44 0.55
C ALA A 121 -20.61 -1.13 0.37
N ALA A 122 -19.87 -0.81 -0.71
CA ALA A 122 -18.53 -1.36 -0.90
C ALA A 122 -17.50 -0.79 0.08
N LYS A 123 -17.75 0.39 0.66
CA LYS A 123 -16.86 1.03 1.66
C LYS A 123 -16.90 0.37 3.03
N VAL A 124 -17.81 -0.59 3.22
CA VAL A 124 -17.88 -1.46 4.40
C VAL A 124 -17.65 -2.93 4.04
N ALA A 125 -17.31 -3.22 2.78
CA ALA A 125 -17.09 -4.57 2.32
C ALA A 125 -15.74 -5.12 2.79
N HIS A 126 -15.74 -6.37 3.25
CA HIS A 126 -14.53 -7.10 3.65
C HIS A 126 -13.79 -7.70 2.45
N PHE A 127 -13.73 -6.97 1.33
CA PHE A 127 -12.99 -7.34 0.12
C PHE A 127 -12.87 -6.13 -0.81
N CYS A 128 -12.01 -6.25 -1.82
CA CYS A 128 -11.98 -5.35 -2.97
C CYS A 128 -12.20 -6.14 -4.27
N SER A 129 -12.30 -5.43 -5.39
CA SER A 129 -12.50 -6.02 -6.72
C SER A 129 -11.37 -6.97 -7.14
N MET A 130 -10.17 -6.84 -6.58
CA MET A 130 -9.03 -7.69 -6.93
C MET A 130 -9.23 -9.17 -6.55
N CYS A 131 -9.82 -9.46 -5.40
CA CYS A 131 -9.97 -10.83 -4.89
C CYS A 131 -11.43 -11.26 -4.72
N GLY A 132 -12.36 -10.30 -4.71
CA GLY A 132 -13.77 -10.58 -4.44
C GLY A 132 -14.02 -11.12 -3.03
N PRO A 133 -15.28 -11.49 -2.74
CA PRO A 133 -15.74 -11.82 -1.38
C PRO A 133 -15.20 -13.14 -0.81
N HIS A 134 -14.71 -14.04 -1.67
CA HIS A 134 -14.34 -15.41 -1.30
C HIS A 134 -12.83 -15.64 -1.21
N PHE A 135 -12.00 -14.80 -1.86
CA PHE A 135 -10.56 -15.02 -1.94
C PHE A 135 -9.73 -13.88 -1.34
N CYS A 136 -10.38 -12.96 -0.61
CA CYS A 136 -9.65 -11.92 0.10
C CYS A 136 -8.86 -12.50 1.27
N SER A 137 -7.52 -12.47 1.18
CA SER A 137 -6.61 -13.02 2.19
C SER A 137 -6.78 -12.41 3.58
N MET A 138 -7.05 -11.10 3.66
CA MET A 138 -7.28 -10.41 4.94
C MET A 138 -8.58 -10.88 5.61
N LYS A 139 -9.64 -11.08 4.83
CA LYS A 139 -10.91 -11.61 5.34
C LYS A 139 -10.74 -13.04 5.82
N ILE A 140 -10.11 -13.90 5.02
CA ILE A 140 -9.82 -15.29 5.41
C ILE A 140 -9.01 -15.33 6.72
N THR A 141 -8.03 -14.43 6.87
CA THR A 141 -7.25 -14.33 8.11
C THR A 141 -8.12 -13.93 9.30
N GLN A 142 -9.05 -12.98 9.11
CA GLN A 142 -9.99 -12.59 10.17
C GLN A 142 -10.93 -13.73 10.55
N ASP A 143 -11.49 -14.45 9.58
CA ASP A 143 -12.37 -15.60 9.80
C ASP A 143 -11.66 -16.70 10.61
N VAL A 144 -10.37 -16.96 10.32
CA VAL A 144 -9.55 -17.92 11.09
C VAL A 144 -9.32 -17.44 12.52
N ARG A 145 -9.03 -16.15 12.73
CA ARG A 145 -8.85 -15.57 14.07
C ARG A 145 -10.13 -15.64 14.90
N ASP A 146 -11.27 -15.34 14.28
CA ASP A 146 -12.57 -15.38 14.94
C ASP A 146 -12.94 -16.83 15.32
N TYR A 147 -12.68 -17.79 14.44
CA TYR A 147 -12.86 -19.23 14.74
C TYR A 147 -11.98 -19.68 15.91
N ALA A 148 -10.69 -19.30 15.90
CA ALA A 148 -9.75 -19.63 16.99
C ALA A 148 -10.24 -19.06 18.33
N ALA A 149 -10.67 -17.80 18.35
CA ALA A 149 -11.18 -17.12 19.53
C ALA A 149 -12.46 -17.79 20.07
N GLN A 150 -13.41 -18.14 19.21
CA GLN A 150 -14.66 -18.82 19.60
C GLN A 150 -14.40 -20.20 20.23
N LYS A 151 -13.38 -20.92 19.75
CA LYS A 151 -13.01 -22.25 20.24
C LYS A 151 -11.99 -22.22 21.38
N GLN A 152 -11.52 -21.03 21.80
CA GLN A 152 -10.43 -20.85 22.77
C GLN A 152 -9.17 -21.63 22.38
N LEU A 153 -8.88 -21.69 21.08
CA LEU A 153 -7.72 -22.36 20.51
C LEU A 153 -6.65 -21.33 20.15
N ASP A 154 -5.40 -21.77 20.12
CA ASP A 154 -4.36 -20.98 19.46
C ASP A 154 -4.56 -20.99 17.93
N GLU A 155 -3.98 -20.00 17.22
CA GLU A 155 -4.15 -19.87 15.76
C GLU A 155 -3.67 -21.13 14.98
N GLN A 156 -2.63 -21.82 15.46
CA GLN A 156 -2.09 -23.02 14.81
C GLN A 156 -3.00 -24.23 15.01
N GLN A 157 -3.54 -24.41 16.21
CA GLN A 157 -4.53 -25.43 16.53
C GLN A 157 -5.82 -25.22 15.74
N ALA A 158 -6.29 -23.97 15.67
CA ALA A 158 -7.46 -23.59 14.89
C ALA A 158 -7.31 -23.94 13.40
N LEU A 159 -6.14 -23.67 12.81
CA LEU A 159 -5.81 -24.06 11.43
C LEU A 159 -5.86 -25.58 11.24
N GLN A 160 -5.22 -26.36 12.12
CA GLN A 160 -5.22 -27.82 12.00
C GLN A 160 -6.62 -28.41 12.10
N ILE A 161 -7.42 -27.93 13.06
CA ILE A 161 -8.80 -28.41 13.25
C ILE A 161 -9.68 -28.00 12.07
N GLY A 162 -9.63 -26.74 11.64
CA GLY A 162 -10.41 -26.25 10.51
C GLY A 162 -10.07 -26.97 9.20
N MET A 163 -8.78 -27.27 8.95
CA MET A 163 -8.39 -28.11 7.79
C MET A 163 -8.96 -29.51 7.87
N LYS A 164 -8.99 -30.12 9.06
CA LYS A 164 -9.58 -31.45 9.26
C LYS A 164 -11.09 -31.44 9.00
N GLU A 165 -11.81 -30.43 9.52
CA GLU A 165 -13.25 -30.24 9.27
C GLU A 165 -13.54 -30.06 7.77
N LYS A 166 -12.75 -29.26 7.06
CA LYS A 166 -12.90 -29.08 5.60
C LYS A 166 -12.56 -30.33 4.80
N ALA A 167 -11.58 -31.13 5.23
CA ALA A 167 -11.29 -32.41 4.62
C ALA A 167 -12.47 -33.39 4.78
N GLU A 168 -13.08 -33.43 5.97
CA GLU A 168 -14.31 -34.22 6.21
C GLU A 168 -15.49 -33.73 5.36
N GLU A 169 -15.69 -32.41 5.23
CA GLU A 169 -16.73 -31.81 4.36
C GLU A 169 -16.53 -32.17 2.87
N PHE A 170 -15.28 -32.13 2.39
CA PHE A 170 -14.93 -32.51 1.01
C PHE A 170 -15.25 -33.98 0.73
N LEU A 171 -14.84 -34.88 1.64
CA LEU A 171 -15.15 -36.30 1.55
C LEU A 171 -16.66 -36.55 1.57
N ASN A 172 -17.39 -35.86 2.45
CA ASN A 172 -18.83 -36.07 2.64
C ASN A 172 -19.69 -35.64 1.45
N GLY A 173 -19.25 -34.68 0.64
CA GLY A 173 -19.97 -34.35 -0.60
C GLY A 173 -19.23 -34.82 -1.85
N GLY A 174 -18.72 -36.05 -1.81
CA GLY A 174 -18.36 -36.82 -3.00
C GLY A 174 -16.90 -36.75 -3.42
N ALA A 175 -16.03 -36.04 -2.68
CA ALA A 175 -14.62 -35.86 -3.03
C ALA A 175 -14.39 -35.29 -4.45
N GLU A 176 -15.33 -34.48 -4.94
CA GLU A 176 -15.24 -33.79 -6.23
C GLU A 176 -14.76 -32.35 -6.03
N ILE A 177 -13.74 -31.96 -6.81
CA ILE A 177 -13.18 -30.60 -6.78
C ILE A 177 -14.15 -29.59 -7.40
N TYR A 178 -14.97 -30.02 -8.35
CA TYR A 178 -15.96 -29.20 -9.04
C TYR A 178 -17.34 -29.83 -8.80
N ARG A 179 -18.20 -29.11 -8.08
CA ARG A 179 -19.63 -29.42 -7.92
C ARG A 179 -20.48 -28.50 -8.77
#